data_AF-A7IPX9-F1
#
_entry.id   AF-A7IPX9-F1
#
_cell.length_a   1.000
_cell.length_b   1.000
_cell.length_c   1.000
_cell.angle_alpha   90.00
_cell.angle_beta   90.00
_cell.angle_gamma   90.00
#
_symmetry.space_group_name_H-M   'P 1'
#
loop_
_entity.id
_entity.type
_entity.pdbx_description
1 polymer ?
#
loop_
_entity_poly.entity_id
_entity_poly.type
_entity_poly.pdbx_seq_one_letter_code
_entity_poly.pdbx_strand_id
1 'polypeptide(L)'
;MNEENNLLTLEEAAQYLGFSKTTLRRWTSDGQLACLRVGLRGERRFDRKVLDAFLAGRSEEVGEVAAPALAPPAAAAEPAPLAGQAHAHTHAHLHRHICLHYRNPAEQWESFRTYFLDHYRAGAPTTYMYSSSTRADLLERVHNEGIDPEEAVRSGLLRLVPASESYLRQSEFSADFMISFVRLIMIRMRADGYQRHLTTGEMDWHFMRSAGNIDELHLYERKLNRLSDEYPEATIVCHYDITKFDSEAVLNACLTHPNVYFGERSRKGGVLLP
;
A
#
# COMPACT_ATOMS: atom_id res chain seq x y z
N MET A 1 -25.14 9.68 -38.08
CA MET A 1 -26.24 8.98 -37.37
C MET A 1 -25.78 7.54 -37.19
N ASN A 2 -25.28 7.09 -36.05
CA ASN A 2 -25.76 7.31 -34.67
C ASN A 2 -24.61 7.61 -33.69
N GLU A 3 -24.65 8.79 -33.04
CA GLU A 3 -23.89 9.12 -31.82
C GLU A 3 -24.70 8.74 -30.56
N GLU A 4 -25.51 7.68 -30.64
CA GLU A 4 -26.41 7.26 -29.57
C GLU A 4 -25.82 6.06 -28.82
N ASN A 5 -24.92 6.31 -27.87
CA ASN A 5 -24.73 5.57 -26.58
C ASN A 5 -23.31 5.73 -26.00
N ASN A 6 -22.88 6.95 -25.71
CA ASN A 6 -21.69 7.18 -24.87
C ASN A 6 -22.02 7.84 -23.52
N LEU A 7 -23.30 7.76 -23.13
CA LEU A 7 -23.83 8.31 -21.89
C LEU A 7 -23.92 7.20 -20.83
N LEU A 8 -23.02 7.23 -19.87
CA LEU A 8 -22.95 6.29 -18.77
C LEU A 8 -23.95 6.66 -17.67
N THR A 9 -24.50 5.65 -17.00
CA THR A 9 -25.27 5.83 -15.78
C THR A 9 -24.37 6.27 -14.62
N LEU A 10 -24.96 6.71 -13.50
CA LEU A 10 -24.20 7.04 -12.30
C LEU A 10 -23.34 5.87 -11.79
N GLU A 11 -23.84 4.64 -11.91
CA GLU A 11 -23.13 3.44 -11.49
C GLU A 11 -21.95 3.14 -12.40
N GLU A 12 -22.18 3.16 -13.71
CA GLU A 12 -21.12 2.92 -14.68
C GLU A 12 -20.07 4.03 -14.66
N ALA A 13 -20.47 5.29 -14.46
CA ALA A 13 -19.56 6.42 -14.30
C ALA A 13 -18.74 6.31 -13.00
N ALA A 14 -19.36 5.82 -11.92
CA ALA A 14 -18.70 5.60 -10.64
C ALA A 14 -17.62 4.52 -10.77
N GLN A 15 -17.98 3.40 -11.41
CA GLN A 15 -17.05 2.33 -11.72
C GLN A 15 -15.95 2.78 -12.68
N TYR A 16 -16.30 3.56 -13.71
CA TYR A 16 -15.36 4.06 -14.71
C TYR A 16 -14.31 5.01 -14.11
N LEU A 17 -14.72 5.88 -13.19
CA LEU A 17 -13.81 6.77 -12.48
C LEU A 17 -13.13 6.14 -11.26
N GLY A 18 -13.54 4.92 -10.85
CA GLY A 18 -13.04 4.25 -9.65
C GLY A 18 -13.50 4.88 -8.31
N PHE A 19 -14.63 5.61 -8.29
CA PHE A 19 -15.16 6.24 -7.07
C PHE A 19 -16.55 5.70 -6.71
N SER A 20 -17.00 5.92 -5.47
CA SER A 20 -18.34 5.50 -5.05
C SER A 20 -19.44 6.32 -5.75
N LYS A 21 -20.63 5.72 -5.95
CA LYS A 21 -21.82 6.44 -6.45
C LYS A 21 -22.17 7.66 -5.59
N THR A 22 -21.88 7.60 -4.28
CA THR A 22 -22.10 8.70 -3.33
C THR A 22 -21.17 9.87 -3.61
N THR A 23 -19.90 9.59 -3.90
CA THR A 23 -18.90 10.60 -4.29
C THR A 23 -19.30 11.30 -5.59
N LEU A 24 -19.69 10.54 -6.62
CA LEU A 24 -20.17 11.12 -7.89
C LEU A 24 -21.46 11.93 -7.71
N ARG A 25 -22.38 11.50 -6.85
CA ARG A 25 -23.60 12.27 -6.53
C ARG A 25 -23.26 13.61 -5.90
N ARG A 26 -22.26 13.65 -5.03
CA ARG A 26 -21.79 14.90 -4.41
C ARG A 26 -21.16 15.82 -5.45
N TRP A 27 -20.17 15.34 -6.21
CA TRP A 27 -19.48 16.15 -7.23
C TRP A 27 -20.42 16.72 -8.30
N THR A 28 -21.44 15.96 -8.70
CA THR A 28 -22.46 16.47 -9.63
C THR A 28 -23.42 17.47 -9.01
N SER A 29 -23.66 17.41 -7.71
CA SER A 29 -24.53 18.36 -7.02
C SER A 29 -23.79 19.66 -6.69
N ASP A 30 -22.49 19.56 -6.43
CA ASP A 30 -21.57 20.68 -6.15
C ASP A 30 -21.05 21.34 -7.44
N GLY A 31 -21.47 20.87 -8.62
CA GLY A 31 -21.09 21.41 -9.94
C GLY A 31 -19.68 21.05 -10.41
N GLN A 32 -18.94 20.23 -9.66
CA GLN A 32 -17.57 19.83 -9.95
C GLN A 32 -17.44 18.82 -11.09
N LEU A 33 -18.48 18.02 -11.33
CA LEU A 33 -18.54 17.10 -12.47
C LEU A 33 -19.86 17.31 -13.22
N ALA A 34 -19.77 17.65 -14.51
CA ALA A 34 -20.94 17.87 -15.34
C ALA A 34 -21.72 16.55 -15.55
N CYS A 35 -23.05 16.62 -15.44
CA CYS A 35 -23.94 15.51 -15.77
C CYS A 35 -25.21 16.02 -16.46
N LEU A 36 -25.75 15.21 -17.36
CA LEU A 36 -27.05 15.43 -17.97
C LEU A 36 -28.13 14.82 -17.08
N ARG A 37 -29.30 15.47 -17.00
CA ARG A 37 -30.50 14.89 -16.37
C ARG A 37 -31.46 14.44 -17.44
N VAL A 38 -31.76 13.16 -17.48
CA VAL A 38 -32.56 12.53 -18.55
C VAL A 38 -33.77 11.82 -17.97
N GLY A 39 -34.90 11.91 -18.66
CA GLY A 39 -36.16 11.25 -18.31
C GLY A 39 -36.97 11.98 -17.21
N LEU A 40 -38.21 11.51 -16.99
CA LEU A 40 -39.18 12.12 -16.08
C LEU A 40 -38.73 12.15 -14.61
N ARG A 41 -37.80 11.26 -14.22
CA ARG A 41 -37.23 11.18 -12.86
C ARG A 41 -35.91 11.97 -12.71
N GLY A 42 -35.44 12.64 -13.78
CA GLY A 42 -34.24 13.46 -13.77
C GLY A 42 -32.96 12.69 -13.44
N GLU A 43 -32.81 11.48 -14.00
CA GLU A 43 -31.69 10.60 -13.73
C GLU A 43 -30.40 11.13 -14.32
N ARG A 44 -29.28 10.98 -13.59
CA ARG A 44 -27.98 11.47 -14.04
C ARG A 44 -27.40 10.56 -15.13
N ARG A 45 -26.86 11.18 -16.18
CA ARG A 45 -26.11 10.56 -17.27
C ARG A 45 -24.82 11.33 -17.53
N PHE A 46 -23.75 10.60 -17.84
CA PHE A 46 -22.40 11.13 -17.93
C PHE A 46 -21.79 10.81 -19.27
N ASP A 47 -21.38 11.83 -20.01
CA ASP A 47 -20.61 11.62 -21.23
C ASP A 47 -19.21 11.14 -20.88
N ARG A 48 -18.76 10.04 -21.48
CA ARG A 48 -17.43 9.49 -21.23
C ARG A 48 -16.32 10.50 -21.50
N LYS A 49 -16.43 11.36 -22.52
CA LYS A 49 -15.43 12.41 -22.80
C LYS A 49 -15.30 13.41 -21.64
N VAL A 50 -16.41 13.69 -20.95
CA VAL A 50 -16.41 14.55 -19.75
C VAL A 50 -15.72 13.85 -18.58
N LEU A 51 -15.95 12.54 -18.41
CA LEU A 51 -15.26 11.75 -17.39
C LEU A 51 -13.75 11.70 -17.65
N ASP A 52 -13.35 11.50 -18.91
CA ASP A 52 -11.94 11.45 -19.33
C ASP A 52 -11.26 12.81 -19.12
N ALA A 53 -11.91 13.92 -19.52
CA ALA A 53 -11.40 15.27 -19.28
C ALA A 53 -11.31 15.60 -17.78
N PHE A 54 -12.26 15.11 -16.97
CA PHE A 54 -12.23 15.27 -15.52
C PHE A 54 -11.06 14.51 -14.87
N LEU A 55 -10.71 13.33 -15.37
CA LEU A 55 -9.51 12.61 -14.93
C LEU A 55 -8.23 13.35 -15.33
N ALA A 56 -8.17 13.89 -16.56
CA ALA A 56 -7.02 14.63 -17.05
C ALA A 56 -6.81 15.97 -16.33
N GLY A 57 -7.88 16.75 -16.10
CA GLY A 57 -7.80 18.05 -15.42
C GLY A 57 -7.37 17.95 -13.95
N ARG A 58 -7.66 16.84 -13.27
CA ARG A 58 -7.16 16.59 -11.90
C ARG A 58 -5.67 16.25 -11.84
N SER A 59 -5.05 15.90 -12.96
CA SER A 59 -3.58 15.80 -13.06
C SER A 59 -2.92 17.16 -13.25
N GLU A 60 -3.67 18.20 -13.65
CA GLU A 60 -3.17 19.56 -13.88
C GLU A 60 -3.53 20.54 -12.72
N GLU A 61 -4.62 20.33 -11.99
CA GLU A 61 -5.08 21.19 -10.87
C GLU A 61 -4.33 21.02 -9.54
N VAL A 62 -3.25 20.22 -9.46
CA VAL A 62 -2.32 20.25 -8.31
C VAL A 62 -1.37 21.45 -8.47
N GLY A 63 -1.96 22.64 -8.60
CA GLY A 63 -1.30 23.93 -8.55
C GLY A 63 -1.53 24.59 -7.21
N GLU A 64 -0.48 24.61 -6.39
CA GLU A 64 -0.21 25.57 -5.31
C GLU A 64 -1.39 25.99 -4.42
N VAL A 65 -1.64 25.20 -3.35
CA VAL A 65 -2.35 25.71 -2.17
C VAL A 65 -1.50 25.44 -0.95
N ALA A 66 -0.86 26.50 -0.46
CA ALA A 66 -0.06 26.48 0.75
C ALA A 66 -0.95 26.21 1.99
N ALA A 67 -0.58 25.19 2.76
CA ALA A 67 -1.11 24.87 4.08
C ALA A 67 0.07 24.75 5.07
N PRO A 68 -0.12 25.03 6.37
CA PRO A 68 0.88 25.66 7.21
C PRO A 68 2.01 24.71 7.61
N ALA A 69 3.21 25.27 7.67
CA ALA A 69 4.43 24.58 8.06
C ALA A 69 4.32 24.02 9.50
N LEU A 70 4.38 22.69 9.64
CA LEU A 70 4.87 22.09 10.87
C LEU A 70 6.38 22.29 10.93
N ALA A 71 6.87 22.85 12.03
CA ALA A 71 8.29 23.00 12.28
C ALA A 71 8.96 21.61 12.39
N PRO A 72 10.11 21.39 11.73
CA PRO A 72 10.86 20.15 11.86
C PRO A 72 11.41 20.01 13.30
N PRO A 73 11.39 18.82 13.92
CA PRO A 73 12.08 18.60 15.17
C PRO A 73 13.60 18.73 14.99
N ALA A 74 14.22 19.35 15.99
CA ALA A 74 15.63 19.71 16.04
C ALA A 74 16.56 18.51 15.82
N ALA A 75 17.62 18.77 15.07
CA ALA A 75 18.69 17.83 14.75
C ALA A 75 19.23 17.11 15.99
N ALA A 76 19.12 15.79 16.01
CA ALA A 76 19.90 14.94 16.90
C ALA A 76 21.25 14.64 16.23
N ALA A 77 22.32 14.82 17.01
CA ALA A 77 23.71 14.70 16.61
C ALA A 77 24.09 13.31 16.07
N GLU A 78 25.02 13.31 15.10
CA GLU A 78 25.64 12.08 14.57
C GLU A 78 26.39 11.31 15.66
N PRO A 79 26.22 9.98 15.78
CA PRO A 79 27.17 9.15 16.50
C PRO A 79 28.25 8.59 15.56
N ALA A 80 29.50 8.61 16.05
CA ALA A 80 30.71 8.10 15.43
C ALA A 80 30.68 6.58 15.15
N PRO A 81 31.49 6.07 14.21
CA PRO A 81 31.37 4.70 13.72
C PRO A 81 32.02 3.69 14.68
N LEU A 82 31.27 2.67 15.09
CA LEU A 82 31.84 1.48 15.72
C LEU A 82 32.13 0.43 14.64
N ALA A 83 33.43 0.16 14.45
CA ALA A 83 33.92 -0.93 13.63
C ALA A 83 33.61 -2.28 14.30
N GLY A 84 32.79 -3.09 13.65
CA GLY A 84 32.43 -4.44 14.10
C GLY A 84 31.79 -5.25 12.99
N GLN A 85 32.63 -5.92 12.19
CA GLN A 85 32.33 -7.06 11.31
C GLN A 85 31.19 -6.86 10.29
N ALA A 86 31.61 -6.43 9.09
CA ALA A 86 30.79 -6.31 7.90
C ALA A 86 30.30 -7.68 7.39
N HIS A 87 29.03 -7.99 7.64
CA HIS A 87 28.22 -8.71 6.65
C HIS A 87 27.43 -7.68 5.86
N ALA A 88 28.14 -7.06 4.91
CA ALA A 88 27.55 -6.19 3.92
C ALA A 88 26.63 -7.02 3.01
N HIS A 89 25.36 -7.15 3.39
CA HIS A 89 24.31 -7.32 2.40
C HIS A 89 24.03 -5.94 1.81
N THR A 90 24.89 -5.55 0.87
CA THR A 90 24.54 -4.58 -0.17
C THR A 90 23.21 -5.03 -0.77
N HIS A 91 22.09 -4.46 -0.29
CA HIS A 91 20.83 -4.47 -1.02
C HIS A 91 21.03 -3.55 -2.23
N ALA A 92 21.74 -4.08 -3.22
CA ALA A 92 21.98 -3.46 -4.50
C ALA A 92 20.64 -3.25 -5.21
N HIS A 93 20.09 -2.05 -5.03
CA HIS A 93 19.39 -1.21 -6.02
C HIS A 93 18.34 -1.78 -6.98
N LEU A 94 17.81 -3.00 -6.84
CA LEU A 94 16.93 -3.52 -7.90
C LEU A 94 15.48 -3.89 -7.55
N HIS A 95 15.06 -4.18 -6.32
CA HIS A 95 13.63 -4.41 -6.05
C HIS A 95 13.20 -3.95 -4.66
N ARG A 96 12.17 -3.08 -4.60
CA ARG A 96 11.64 -2.40 -3.40
C ARG A 96 10.41 -3.06 -2.79
N HIS A 97 9.86 -4.04 -3.50
CA HIS A 97 8.78 -4.87 -3.07
C HIS A 97 9.33 -6.26 -2.71
N ILE A 98 9.26 -6.60 -1.43
CA ILE A 98 9.99 -7.70 -0.81
C ILE A 98 8.99 -8.72 -0.29
N CYS A 99 9.17 -9.98 -0.69
CA CYS A 99 8.40 -11.10 -0.18
C CYS A 99 9.15 -11.78 0.96
N LEU A 100 8.57 -11.77 2.16
CA LEU A 100 9.09 -12.39 3.38
C LEU A 100 8.28 -13.65 3.67
N HIS A 101 8.95 -14.77 3.87
CA HIS A 101 8.33 -16.05 4.24
C HIS A 101 8.63 -16.39 5.69
N TYR A 102 7.65 -16.93 6.40
CA TYR A 102 7.81 -17.37 7.78
C TYR A 102 6.93 -18.58 8.08
N ARG A 103 7.32 -19.38 9.07
CA ARG A 103 6.55 -20.55 9.55
C ARG A 103 5.86 -20.31 10.87
N ASN A 104 6.28 -19.28 11.60
CA ASN A 104 5.74 -18.93 12.91
C ASN A 104 5.98 -17.43 13.21
N PRO A 105 5.27 -16.86 14.19
CA PRO A 105 5.38 -15.44 14.51
C PRO A 105 6.77 -14.96 14.96
N ALA A 106 7.60 -15.85 15.55
CA ALA A 106 8.96 -15.46 15.93
C ALA A 106 9.83 -15.26 14.68
N GLU A 107 9.80 -16.20 13.74
CA GLU A 107 10.49 -16.10 12.45
C GLU A 107 10.01 -14.90 11.62
N GLN A 108 8.71 -14.62 11.66
CA GLN A 108 8.11 -13.45 11.01
C GLN A 108 8.77 -12.16 11.48
N TRP A 109 8.84 -11.96 12.80
CA TRP A 109 9.46 -10.77 13.38
C TRP A 109 10.95 -10.75 13.09
N GLU A 110 11.68 -11.84 13.31
CA GLU A 110 13.12 -11.88 13.07
C GLU A 110 13.50 -11.51 11.64
N SER A 111 12.69 -11.92 10.67
CA SER A 111 12.90 -11.59 9.26
C SER A 111 12.51 -10.14 8.93
N PHE A 112 11.52 -9.59 9.63
CA PHE A 112 11.04 -8.23 9.43
C PHE A 112 11.86 -7.17 10.19
N ARG A 113 12.43 -7.53 11.35
CA ARG A 113 12.98 -6.60 12.35
C ARG A 113 14.04 -5.67 11.75
N THR A 114 14.90 -6.17 10.86
CA THR A 114 15.96 -5.36 10.25
C THR A 114 15.38 -4.21 9.44
N TYR A 115 14.34 -4.46 8.63
CA TYR A 115 13.68 -3.40 7.87
C TYR A 115 13.05 -2.36 8.79
N PHE A 116 12.37 -2.81 9.86
CA PHE A 116 11.76 -1.91 10.83
C PHE A 116 12.79 -1.04 11.56
N LEU A 117 13.84 -1.66 12.11
CA LEU A 117 14.87 -0.94 12.87
C LEU A 117 15.66 0.03 11.99
N ASP A 118 15.97 -0.33 10.75
CA ASP A 118 16.68 0.55 9.82
C ASP A 118 15.85 1.80 9.48
N HIS A 119 14.53 1.65 9.29
CA HIS A 119 13.64 2.77 9.03
C HIS A 119 13.41 3.61 10.29
N TYR A 120 13.16 2.97 11.44
CA TYR A 120 12.92 3.67 12.70
C TYR A 120 14.12 4.52 13.13
N ARG A 121 15.35 3.98 13.07
CA ARG A 121 16.58 4.71 13.41
C ARG A 121 16.86 5.88 12.46
N ALA A 122 16.39 5.80 11.22
CA ALA A 122 16.48 6.89 10.25
C ALA A 122 15.36 7.94 10.41
N GLY A 123 14.46 7.80 11.41
CA GLY A 123 13.29 8.66 11.56
C GLY A 123 12.26 8.49 10.43
N ALA A 124 12.29 7.36 9.71
CA ALA A 124 11.40 7.05 8.61
C ALA A 124 10.17 6.26 9.11
N PRO A 125 8.94 6.66 8.74
CA PRO A 125 7.74 6.05 9.26
C PRO A 125 7.49 4.66 8.68
N THR A 126 6.95 3.79 9.52
CA THR A 126 6.49 2.45 9.16
C THR A 126 4.97 2.37 9.26
N THR A 127 4.29 1.98 8.18
CA THR A 127 2.89 1.56 8.22
C THR A 127 2.82 0.04 8.16
N TYR A 128 2.32 -0.58 9.23
CA TYR A 128 2.18 -2.03 9.39
C TYR A 128 0.71 -2.43 9.31
N MET A 129 0.35 -3.17 8.27
CA MET A 129 -0.98 -3.73 8.06
C MET A 129 -1.04 -5.15 8.62
N TYR A 130 -1.67 -5.34 9.78
CA TYR A 130 -1.64 -6.61 10.50
C TYR A 130 -2.95 -7.39 10.40
N SER A 131 -2.88 -8.71 10.49
CA SER A 131 -3.99 -9.65 10.33
C SER A 131 -4.02 -10.67 11.48
N SER A 132 -3.12 -11.66 11.49
CA SER A 132 -3.05 -12.65 12.58
C SER A 132 -2.31 -12.14 13.82
N SER A 133 -1.39 -11.20 13.66
CA SER A 133 -0.80 -10.51 14.83
C SER A 133 -1.86 -9.63 15.49
N THR A 134 -1.75 -9.40 16.79
CA THR A 134 -2.52 -8.36 17.45
C THR A 134 -1.72 -7.07 17.58
N ARG A 135 -2.42 -5.96 17.81
CA ARG A 135 -1.77 -4.69 18.15
C ARG A 135 -0.84 -4.85 19.36
N ALA A 136 -1.27 -5.57 20.39
CA ALA A 136 -0.49 -5.78 21.61
C ALA A 136 0.83 -6.53 21.31
N ASP A 137 0.77 -7.61 20.52
CA ASP A 137 1.96 -8.39 20.16
C ASP A 137 2.98 -7.55 19.39
N LEU A 138 2.52 -6.70 18.46
CA LEU A 138 3.41 -5.82 17.69
C LEU A 138 4.06 -4.76 18.57
N LEU A 139 3.32 -4.17 19.52
CA LEU A 139 3.88 -3.20 20.45
C LEU A 139 4.88 -3.85 21.42
N GLU A 140 4.62 -5.08 21.88
CA GLU A 140 5.55 -5.85 22.70
C GLU A 140 6.85 -6.14 21.94
N ARG A 141 6.75 -6.54 20.67
CA ARG A 141 7.93 -6.74 19.81
C ARG A 141 8.78 -5.48 19.67
N VAL A 142 8.14 -4.33 19.43
CA VAL A 142 8.83 -3.04 19.37
C VAL A 142 9.47 -2.69 20.72
N HIS A 143 8.77 -2.93 21.83
CA HIS A 143 9.30 -2.73 23.17
C HIS A 143 10.55 -3.57 23.45
N ASN A 144 10.55 -4.83 23.03
CA ASN A 144 11.68 -5.75 23.20
C ASN A 144 12.94 -5.32 22.43
N GLU A 145 12.81 -4.45 21.43
CA GLU A 145 13.95 -3.81 20.74
C GLU A 145 14.49 -2.58 21.49
N GLY A 146 13.94 -2.26 22.67
CA GLY A 146 14.30 -1.08 23.47
C GLY A 146 13.70 0.22 22.96
N ILE A 147 12.64 0.15 22.15
CA ILE A 147 11.90 1.31 21.62
C ILE A 147 10.64 1.54 22.46
N ASP A 148 10.30 2.80 22.77
CA ASP A 148 8.99 3.13 23.35
C ASP A 148 7.91 3.00 22.27
N PRO A 149 7.04 1.97 22.33
CA PRO A 149 6.08 1.71 21.27
C PRO A 149 4.98 2.78 21.20
N GLU A 150 4.63 3.41 22.34
CA GLU A 150 3.60 4.44 22.38
C GLU A 150 4.13 5.75 21.82
N GLU A 151 5.39 6.10 22.08
CA GLU A 151 6.02 7.25 21.43
C GLU A 151 6.21 7.03 19.93
N ALA A 152 6.59 5.83 19.50
CA ALA A 152 6.69 5.49 18.08
C ALA A 152 5.34 5.66 17.36
N VAL A 153 4.23 5.29 18.01
CA VAL A 153 2.88 5.50 17.46
C VAL A 153 2.48 6.98 17.48
N ARG A 154 2.66 7.66 18.61
CA ARG A 154 2.27 9.06 18.80
C ARG A 154 3.00 10.01 17.85
N SER A 155 4.29 9.76 17.61
CA SER A 155 5.12 10.51 16.66
C SER A 155 4.83 10.17 15.20
N GLY A 156 4.04 9.13 14.93
CA GLY A 156 3.69 8.68 13.58
C GLY A 156 4.77 7.85 12.89
N LEU A 157 5.87 7.52 13.58
CA LEU A 157 6.93 6.62 13.10
C LEU A 157 6.49 5.16 13.03
N LEU A 158 5.45 4.78 13.77
CA LEU A 158 4.79 3.49 13.67
C LEU A 158 3.27 3.67 13.54
N ARG A 159 2.69 3.17 12.45
CA ARG A 159 1.24 3.16 12.22
C ARG A 159 0.80 1.73 12.09
N LEU A 160 -0.08 1.27 12.98
CA LEU A 160 -0.62 -0.09 12.97
C LEU A 160 -2.06 -0.04 12.44
N VAL A 161 -2.33 -0.75 11.35
CA VAL A 161 -3.63 -0.77 10.68
C VAL A 161 -4.13 -2.21 10.61
N PRO A 162 -5.27 -2.58 11.22
CA PRO A 162 -5.78 -3.93 11.12
C PRO A 162 -6.26 -4.24 9.68
N ALA A 163 -6.24 -5.50 9.29
CA ALA A 163 -6.69 -5.96 7.97
C ALA A 163 -8.15 -5.57 7.68
N SER A 164 -9.00 -5.46 8.70
CA SER A 164 -10.38 -4.95 8.58
C SER A 164 -10.47 -3.49 8.15
N GLU A 165 -9.42 -2.69 8.34
CA GLU A 165 -9.34 -1.28 7.93
C GLU A 165 -8.46 -1.06 6.69
N SER A 166 -7.70 -2.08 6.27
CA SER A 166 -6.93 -2.11 5.04
C SER A 166 -7.50 -3.15 4.06
N TYR A 167 -6.92 -4.35 3.99
CA TYR A 167 -7.20 -5.41 3.02
C TYR A 167 -8.69 -5.75 2.86
N LEU A 168 -9.43 -5.77 3.96
CA LEU A 168 -10.82 -6.22 4.06
C LEU A 168 -11.80 -5.07 4.32
N ARG A 169 -11.38 -3.82 4.12
CA ARG A 169 -12.21 -2.64 4.40
C ARG A 169 -13.50 -2.61 3.60
N GLN A 170 -13.49 -3.16 2.38
CA GLN A 170 -14.67 -3.26 1.51
C GLN A 170 -15.47 -4.56 1.72
N SER A 171 -15.31 -5.23 2.86
CA SER A 171 -15.84 -6.58 3.18
C SER A 171 -15.17 -7.71 2.42
N GLU A 172 -14.86 -7.49 1.15
CA GLU A 172 -14.06 -8.36 0.29
C GLU A 172 -12.77 -7.66 -0.13
N PHE A 173 -11.77 -8.45 -0.50
CA PHE A 173 -10.51 -7.92 -0.99
C PHE A 173 -10.66 -7.41 -2.43
N SER A 174 -10.10 -6.23 -2.68
CA SER A 174 -9.99 -5.65 -4.02
C SER A 174 -8.58 -5.11 -4.24
N ALA A 175 -7.94 -5.58 -5.30
CA ALA A 175 -6.61 -5.13 -5.70
C ALA A 175 -6.60 -3.62 -5.99
N ASP A 176 -7.61 -3.10 -6.69
CA ASP A 176 -7.69 -1.67 -7.03
C ASP A 176 -7.83 -0.78 -5.79
N PHE A 177 -8.66 -1.20 -4.83
CA PHE A 177 -8.78 -0.51 -3.57
C PHE A 177 -7.45 -0.51 -2.82
N MET A 178 -6.79 -1.68 -2.69
CA MET A 178 -5.55 -1.77 -1.93
C MET A 178 -4.39 -1.04 -2.57
N ILE A 179 -4.29 -1.03 -3.90
CA ILE A 179 -3.30 -0.22 -4.61
C ILE A 179 -3.54 1.27 -4.39
N SER A 180 -4.80 1.71 -4.45
CA SER A 180 -5.16 3.10 -4.13
C SER A 180 -4.83 3.46 -2.68
N PHE A 181 -5.08 2.53 -1.74
CA PHE A 181 -4.77 2.69 -0.33
C PHE A 181 -3.25 2.85 -0.10
N VAL A 182 -2.43 1.96 -0.65
CA VAL A 182 -0.96 2.03 -0.55
C VAL A 182 -0.41 3.29 -1.23
N ARG A 183 -0.95 3.66 -2.40
CA ARG A 183 -0.57 4.90 -3.10
C ARG A 183 -0.86 6.14 -2.25
N LEU A 184 -2.00 6.17 -1.55
CA LEU A 184 -2.32 7.28 -0.65
C LEU A 184 -1.35 7.36 0.54
N ILE A 185 -0.88 6.23 1.08
CA ILE A 185 0.19 6.22 2.09
C ILE A 185 1.44 6.89 1.52
N MET A 186 1.90 6.48 0.33
CA MET A 186 3.10 7.03 -0.31
C MET A 186 2.99 8.53 -0.58
N ILE A 187 1.88 8.98 -1.16
CA ILE A 187 1.60 10.40 -1.40
C ILE A 187 1.65 11.18 -0.08
N ARG A 188 1.06 10.63 0.97
CA ARG A 188 1.05 11.28 2.29
C ARG A 188 2.45 11.35 2.90
N MET A 189 3.24 10.28 2.83
CA MET A 189 4.61 10.29 3.35
C MET A 189 5.47 11.35 2.65
N ARG A 190 5.36 11.43 1.32
CA ARG A 190 6.06 12.44 0.53
C ARG A 190 5.61 13.86 0.89
N ALA A 191 4.30 14.08 1.03
CA ALA A 191 3.75 15.38 1.44
C ALA A 191 4.17 15.80 2.86
N ASP A 192 4.34 14.84 3.77
CA ASP A 192 4.86 15.06 5.12
C ASP A 192 6.40 15.24 5.14
N GLY A 193 7.07 15.20 3.99
CA GLY A 193 8.51 15.48 3.83
C GLY A 193 9.44 14.28 3.97
N TYR A 194 8.90 13.07 4.14
CA TYR A 194 9.72 11.87 4.30
C TYR A 194 10.36 11.42 2.98
N GLN A 195 11.68 11.28 3.01
CA GLN A 195 12.50 10.80 1.88
C GLN A 195 12.65 9.27 1.87
N ARG A 196 12.06 8.60 2.86
CA ARG A 196 12.05 7.15 3.02
C ARG A 196 10.86 6.76 3.88
N HIS A 197 10.19 5.67 3.54
CA HIS A 197 9.18 5.06 4.42
C HIS A 197 9.02 3.56 4.16
N LEU A 198 8.51 2.85 5.17
CA LEU A 198 8.24 1.41 5.11
C LEU A 198 6.74 1.16 5.13
N THR A 199 6.25 0.37 4.17
CA THR A 199 4.89 -0.17 4.18
C THR A 199 4.99 -1.68 4.27
N THR A 200 4.38 -2.29 5.26
CA THR A 200 4.42 -3.75 5.43
C THR A 200 3.02 -4.29 5.65
N GLY A 201 2.79 -5.55 5.28
CA GLY A 201 1.58 -6.23 5.68
C GLY A 201 1.63 -7.75 5.70
N GLU A 202 0.85 -8.30 6.63
CA GLU A 202 0.60 -9.74 6.75
C GLU A 202 -0.37 -10.17 5.66
N MET A 203 -0.10 -11.28 4.98
CA MET A 203 -0.90 -11.71 3.83
C MET A 203 -1.92 -12.80 4.18
N ASP A 204 -1.93 -13.28 5.42
CA ASP A 204 -2.79 -14.39 5.84
C ASP A 204 -4.27 -14.01 6.05
N TRP A 205 -4.62 -12.72 5.94
CA TRP A 205 -6.01 -12.27 5.79
C TRP A 205 -6.72 -12.96 4.63
N HIS A 206 -5.96 -13.40 3.62
CA HIS A 206 -6.47 -14.12 2.45
C HIS A 206 -7.23 -15.40 2.83
N PHE A 207 -6.90 -16.00 3.98
CA PHE A 207 -7.54 -17.22 4.50
C PHE A 207 -8.68 -16.95 5.48
N MET A 208 -8.90 -15.71 5.93
CA MET A 208 -9.84 -15.40 7.00
C MET A 208 -11.32 -15.35 6.54
N ARG A 209 -11.61 -15.34 5.24
CA ARG A 209 -12.97 -15.45 4.66
C ARG A 209 -12.96 -16.41 3.48
N SER A 210 -14.14 -16.89 3.07
CA SER A 210 -14.34 -17.78 1.90
C SER A 210 -13.35 -17.43 0.79
N ALA A 211 -12.38 -18.32 0.57
CA ALA A 211 -11.21 -18.17 -0.30
C ALA A 211 -11.11 -16.79 -0.96
N GLY A 212 -10.29 -15.89 -0.40
CA GLY A 212 -10.00 -14.62 -1.06
C GLY A 212 -9.70 -14.89 -2.54
N ASN A 213 -10.24 -14.07 -3.44
CA ASN A 213 -10.06 -14.31 -4.87
C ASN A 213 -8.55 -14.31 -5.19
N ILE A 214 -7.99 -15.47 -5.54
CA ILE A 214 -6.57 -15.64 -5.82
C ILE A 214 -6.13 -14.78 -7.02
N ASP A 215 -7.04 -14.55 -7.98
CA ASP A 215 -6.79 -13.68 -9.12
C ASP A 215 -6.66 -12.21 -8.69
N GLU A 216 -7.46 -11.77 -7.71
CA GLU A 216 -7.33 -10.43 -7.13
C GLU A 216 -5.99 -10.29 -6.38
N LEU A 217 -5.57 -11.33 -5.64
CA LEU A 217 -4.27 -11.30 -4.99
C LEU A 217 -3.14 -11.18 -6.03
N HIS A 218 -3.15 -11.99 -7.09
CA HIS A 218 -2.17 -11.87 -8.17
C HIS A 218 -2.21 -10.51 -8.87
N LEU A 219 -3.40 -9.94 -9.06
CA LEU A 219 -3.57 -8.61 -9.62
C LEU A 219 -2.98 -7.53 -8.71
N TYR A 220 -3.18 -7.65 -7.40
CA TYR A 220 -2.59 -6.78 -6.39
C TYR A 220 -1.07 -6.85 -6.42
N GLU A 221 -0.47 -8.04 -6.37
CA GLU A 221 0.99 -8.23 -6.39
C GLU A 221 1.63 -7.61 -7.64
N ARG A 222 1.02 -7.81 -8.82
CA ARG A 222 1.49 -7.22 -10.08
C ARG A 222 1.39 -5.71 -10.09
N LYS A 223 0.30 -5.14 -9.57
CA LYS A 223 0.12 -3.68 -9.48
C LYS A 223 1.06 -3.07 -8.44
N LEU A 224 1.34 -3.78 -7.36
CA LEU A 224 2.21 -3.33 -6.28
C LEU A 224 3.66 -3.21 -6.74
N ASN A 225 4.13 -4.13 -7.60
CA ASN A 225 5.41 -3.99 -8.28
C ASN A 225 5.51 -2.67 -9.07
N ARG A 226 4.51 -2.37 -9.90
CA ARG A 226 4.47 -1.12 -10.68
C ARG A 226 4.45 0.11 -9.78
N LEU A 227 3.66 0.07 -8.70
CA LEU A 227 3.60 1.14 -7.72
C LEU A 227 4.95 1.35 -7.02
N SER A 228 5.69 0.27 -6.75
CA SER A 228 7.03 0.37 -6.14
C SER A 228 8.08 1.04 -7.05
N ASP A 229 7.88 0.96 -8.38
CA ASP A 229 8.72 1.65 -9.36
C ASP A 229 8.38 3.16 -9.42
N GLU A 230 7.11 3.52 -9.23
CA GLU A 230 6.65 4.93 -9.19
C GLU A 230 7.12 5.68 -7.93
N TYR A 231 7.37 4.97 -6.82
CA TYR A 231 7.71 5.54 -5.51
C TYR A 231 9.04 4.99 -4.98
N PRO A 232 10.18 5.48 -5.50
CA PRO A 232 11.49 4.97 -5.15
C PRO A 232 11.95 5.16 -3.70
N GLU A 233 11.29 6.01 -2.95
CA GLU A 233 11.51 6.22 -1.52
C GLU A 233 10.82 5.16 -0.63
N ALA A 234 9.88 4.39 -1.18
CA ALA A 234 9.09 3.41 -0.44
C ALA A 234 9.77 2.04 -0.41
N THR A 235 9.85 1.42 0.76
CA THR A 235 10.10 -0.01 0.90
C THR A 235 8.79 -0.71 1.20
N ILE A 236 8.47 -1.78 0.48
CA ILE A 236 7.25 -2.57 0.68
C ILE A 236 7.64 -4.00 1.07
N VAL A 237 7.10 -4.51 2.17
CA VAL A 237 7.40 -5.87 2.66
C VAL A 237 6.09 -6.64 2.88
N CYS A 238 5.88 -7.74 2.18
CA CYS A 238 4.71 -8.60 2.32
C CYS A 238 5.09 -9.88 3.07
N HIS A 239 4.35 -10.24 4.13
CA HIS A 239 4.64 -11.37 5.00
C HIS A 239 3.73 -12.56 4.67
N TYR A 240 4.32 -13.69 4.26
CA TYR A 240 3.64 -14.92 3.86
C TYR A 240 3.89 -16.06 4.84
N ASP A 241 2.82 -16.55 5.46
CA ASP A 241 2.83 -17.74 6.32
C ASP A 241 2.83 -19.01 5.46
N ILE A 242 4.00 -19.62 5.27
CA ILE A 242 4.15 -20.79 4.40
C ILE A 242 3.50 -22.07 4.97
N THR A 243 2.94 -22.01 6.18
CA THR A 243 2.13 -23.12 6.73
C THR A 243 0.66 -23.03 6.32
N LYS A 244 0.20 -21.85 5.87
CA LYS A 244 -1.19 -21.59 5.48
C LYS A 244 -1.38 -21.52 3.97
N PHE A 245 -0.39 -21.00 3.25
CA PHE A 245 -0.39 -21.01 1.79
C PHE A 245 0.01 -22.40 1.27
N ASP A 246 -0.78 -22.97 0.36
CA ASP A 246 -0.35 -24.19 -0.35
C ASP A 246 0.89 -23.90 -1.22
N SER A 247 1.63 -24.95 -1.55
CA SER A 247 2.90 -24.82 -2.27
C SER A 247 2.79 -24.07 -3.59
N GLU A 248 1.62 -24.07 -4.23
CA GLU A 248 1.34 -23.41 -5.51
C GLU A 248 0.99 -21.93 -5.33
N ALA A 249 0.25 -21.56 -4.29
CA ALA A 249 -0.04 -20.19 -3.91
C ALA A 249 1.21 -19.46 -3.39
N VAL A 250 2.06 -20.12 -2.58
CA VAL A 250 3.39 -19.60 -2.20
C VAL A 250 4.25 -19.41 -3.43
N LEU A 251 4.29 -20.40 -4.33
CA LEU A 251 5.09 -20.35 -5.55
C LEU A 251 4.60 -19.24 -6.49
N ASN A 252 3.29 -19.09 -6.69
CA ASN A 252 2.75 -18.05 -7.56
C ASN A 252 2.94 -16.65 -6.97
N ALA A 253 2.82 -16.47 -5.65
CA ALA A 253 3.23 -15.24 -4.98
C ALA A 253 4.75 -15.00 -5.17
N CYS A 254 5.59 -16.03 -5.01
CA CYS A 254 7.03 -15.95 -5.25
C CYS A 254 7.37 -15.61 -6.73
N LEU A 255 6.57 -16.06 -7.69
CA LEU A 255 6.79 -15.86 -9.13
C LEU A 255 6.32 -14.48 -9.60
N THR A 256 5.42 -13.81 -8.88
CA THR A 256 5.08 -12.40 -9.14
C THR A 256 6.08 -11.43 -8.53
N HIS A 257 6.93 -11.88 -7.61
CA HIS A 257 7.96 -11.03 -7.01
C HIS A 257 9.30 -11.19 -7.73
N PRO A 258 9.98 -10.09 -8.05
CA PRO A 258 11.28 -10.18 -8.71
C PRO A 258 12.41 -10.76 -7.82
N ASN A 259 12.22 -10.81 -6.49
CA ASN A 259 13.12 -11.47 -5.55
C ASN A 259 12.34 -12.28 -4.52
N VAL A 260 12.84 -13.49 -4.24
CA VAL A 260 12.27 -14.41 -3.25
C VAL A 260 13.36 -14.74 -2.23
N TYR A 261 13.08 -14.50 -0.95
CA TYR A 261 13.98 -14.80 0.14
C TYR A 261 13.50 -16.05 0.90
N PHE A 262 14.38 -17.04 1.02
CA PHE A 262 14.18 -18.26 1.81
C PHE A 262 15.28 -18.34 2.86
N GLY A 263 14.97 -17.98 4.12
CA GLY A 263 15.98 -17.88 5.17
C GLY A 263 17.11 -16.91 4.79
N GLU A 264 18.38 -17.31 4.95
CA GLU A 264 19.56 -16.48 4.64
C GLU A 264 19.93 -16.44 3.13
N ARG A 265 19.15 -17.06 2.25
CA ARG A 265 19.47 -17.17 0.82
C ARG A 265 18.50 -16.38 -0.04
N SER A 266 19.04 -15.47 -0.85
CA SER A 266 18.30 -14.76 -1.90
C SER A 266 18.34 -15.56 -3.21
N ARG A 267 17.19 -15.61 -3.90
CA ARG A 267 17.06 -16.14 -5.28
C ARG A 267 16.27 -15.10 -6.09
N LYS A 268 16.68 -14.84 -7.33
CA LYS A 268 15.87 -14.07 -8.28
C LYS A 268 14.57 -14.84 -8.53
N GLY A 269 13.42 -14.20 -8.33
CA GLY A 269 12.13 -14.75 -8.73
C GLY A 269 12.06 -14.78 -10.26
N GLY A 270 11.51 -15.86 -10.81
CA GLY A 270 11.36 -16.00 -12.25
C GLY A 270 10.31 -15.02 -12.76
N VAL A 271 10.74 -13.95 -13.43
CA VAL A 271 9.83 -13.08 -14.18
C VAL A 271 9.22 -13.92 -15.30
N LEU A 272 7.96 -14.32 -15.16
CA LEU A 272 7.15 -14.75 -16.29
C LEU A 272 6.87 -13.50 -17.14
N LEU A 273 7.74 -13.26 -18.11
CA LEU A 273 7.43 -12.41 -19.27
C LEU A 273 6.31 -13.10 -20.08
N PRO A 274 5.46 -12.31 -20.77
CA PRO A 274 4.13 -12.72 -21.25
C PRO A 274 4.11 -13.96 -22.14
#